data_AF-A0A9N8V8C3-F1
#
_entry.id   AF-A0A9N8V8C3-F1
#
_cell.length_a   1.000
_cell.length_b   1.000
_cell.length_c   1.000
_cell.angle_alpha   90.00
_cell.angle_beta   90.00
_cell.angle_gamma   90.00
#
_symmetry.space_group_name_H-M   'P 1'
#
loop_
_entity.id
_entity.type
_entity.pdbx_description
1 polymer ?
#
loop_
_entity_poly.entity_id
_entity_poly.type
_entity_poly.pdbx_seq_one_letter_code
_entity_poly.pdbx_strand_id
1 'polypeptide(L)'
;MLLLFRNAPLPILTSRPFSFGVRFYAQRKNHARKPKAPTKLFAPIYDTVTLDDGSLFVARKPLNEPPPISPDELPPPIKPVKEKAYHVTEDQIQEMQSLRLEDPKKWTRQKLAEKYNCSAFYVGIVAPTTEKEKQRIARRLQHRINKFSEKRKYFMKIREERRKLW
;
A
#
# COMPACT_ATOMS: atom_id res chain seq x y z
N MET A 1 -31.05 26.30 -62.80
CA MET A 1 -30.19 25.14 -62.49
C MET A 1 -30.63 24.56 -61.16
N LEU A 2 -31.51 23.55 -61.18
CA LEU A 2 -31.99 22.82 -60.02
C LEU A 2 -31.09 21.58 -59.85
N LEU A 3 -30.25 21.54 -58.82
CA LEU A 3 -29.42 20.38 -58.50
C LEU A 3 -30.24 19.39 -57.64
N LEU A 4 -30.61 18.27 -58.26
CA LEU A 4 -31.20 17.10 -57.62
C LEU A 4 -30.19 16.45 -56.67
N PHE A 5 -30.40 16.56 -55.36
CA PHE A 5 -29.72 15.70 -54.38
C PHE A 5 -30.35 14.30 -54.41
N ARG A 6 -29.61 13.33 -54.97
CA ARG A 6 -29.94 11.90 -54.87
C ARG A 6 -29.66 11.42 -53.44
N ASN A 7 -30.71 11.00 -52.75
CA ASN A 7 -30.62 10.24 -51.50
C ASN A 7 -29.97 8.89 -51.77
N ALA A 8 -28.79 8.64 -51.17
CA ALA A 8 -28.20 7.31 -51.10
C ALA A 8 -28.55 6.67 -49.74
N PRO A 9 -29.08 5.43 -49.70
CA PRO A 9 -29.33 4.74 -48.44
C PRO A 9 -28.03 4.28 -47.79
N LEU A 10 -27.91 4.49 -46.48
CA LEU A 10 -26.75 4.04 -45.68
C LEU A 10 -26.70 2.50 -45.61
N PRO A 11 -25.52 1.88 -45.70
CA PRO A 11 -25.39 0.44 -45.62
C PRO A 11 -25.65 -0.06 -44.19
N ILE A 12 -26.49 -1.10 -44.12
CA ILE A 12 -26.88 -1.80 -42.89
C ILE A 12 -25.64 -2.52 -42.33
N LEU A 13 -25.24 -2.17 -41.10
CA LEU A 13 -24.19 -2.86 -40.35
C LEU A 13 -24.65 -4.29 -40.06
N THR A 14 -24.15 -5.27 -40.81
CA THR A 14 -24.33 -6.68 -40.49
C THR A 14 -23.49 -7.03 -39.26
N SER A 15 -24.14 -7.60 -38.24
CA SER A 15 -23.48 -8.12 -37.05
C SER A 15 -22.54 -9.27 -37.45
N ARG A 16 -21.25 -9.11 -37.17
CA ARG A 16 -20.29 -10.22 -37.28
C ARG A 16 -20.66 -11.26 -36.22
N PRO A 17 -20.83 -12.54 -36.57
CA PRO A 17 -21.04 -13.57 -35.57
C PRO A 17 -19.80 -13.68 -34.69
N PHE A 18 -19.99 -13.58 -33.38
CA PHE A 18 -18.97 -13.83 -32.38
C PHE A 18 -18.60 -15.31 -32.42
N SER A 19 -17.58 -15.65 -33.21
CA SER A 19 -17.03 -17.00 -33.23
C SER A 19 -16.33 -17.25 -31.89
N PHE A 20 -16.77 -18.27 -31.16
CA PHE A 20 -16.05 -18.84 -30.03
C PHE A 20 -14.77 -19.49 -30.55
N GLY A 21 -13.77 -18.67 -30.82
CA GLY A 21 -12.40 -19.13 -31.03
C GLY A 21 -11.92 -19.74 -29.71
N VAL A 22 -11.86 -21.08 -29.68
CA VAL A 22 -11.14 -21.82 -28.64
C VAL A 22 -9.71 -21.29 -28.67
N ARG A 23 -9.36 -20.43 -27.70
CA ARG A 23 -7.96 -20.05 -27.48
C ARG A 23 -7.23 -21.32 -27.09
N PHE A 24 -6.58 -21.95 -28.06
CA PHE A 24 -5.50 -22.87 -27.78
C PHE A 24 -4.50 -22.10 -26.93
N TYR A 25 -4.51 -22.37 -25.62
CA TYR A 25 -3.40 -22.03 -24.77
C TYR A 25 -2.25 -22.88 -25.27
N ALA A 26 -1.48 -22.33 -26.23
CA ALA A 26 -0.18 -22.87 -26.55
C ALA A 26 0.56 -22.93 -25.22
N GLN A 27 0.76 -24.14 -24.71
CA GLN A 27 1.56 -24.41 -23.54
C GLN A 27 2.96 -23.89 -23.89
N ARG A 28 3.28 -22.65 -23.47
CA ARG A 28 4.62 -22.12 -23.58
C ARG A 28 5.48 -23.00 -22.69
N LYS A 29 6.11 -24.00 -23.30
CA LYS A 29 7.15 -24.75 -22.64
C LYS A 29 8.31 -23.78 -22.44
N ASN A 30 8.34 -23.15 -21.26
CA ASN A 30 9.46 -22.34 -20.81
C ASN A 30 10.62 -23.28 -20.52
N HIS A 31 11.26 -23.81 -21.56
CA HIS A 31 12.55 -24.44 -21.43
C HIS A 31 13.54 -23.30 -21.23
N ALA A 32 13.85 -22.97 -19.98
CA ALA A 32 14.96 -22.08 -19.68
C ALA A 32 16.23 -22.69 -20.27
N ARG A 33 16.66 -22.19 -21.44
CA ARG A 33 17.95 -22.55 -22.02
C ARG A 33 19.01 -21.84 -21.18
N LYS A 34 19.99 -22.57 -20.66
CA LYS A 34 21.16 -21.95 -20.02
C LYS A 34 21.75 -20.94 -21.01
N PRO A 35 22.03 -19.70 -20.59
CA PRO A 35 22.59 -18.71 -21.51
C PRO A 35 23.94 -19.23 -22.03
N LYS A 36 24.17 -19.12 -23.34
CA LYS A 36 25.40 -19.59 -23.99
C LYS A 36 26.66 -18.85 -23.49
N ALA A 37 26.48 -17.67 -22.91
CA ALA A 37 27.54 -16.89 -22.28
C ALA A 37 27.14 -16.56 -20.84
N PRO A 38 28.08 -16.56 -19.87
CA PRO A 38 27.80 -16.07 -18.54
C PRO A 38 27.32 -14.62 -18.62
N THR A 39 26.19 -14.31 -17.99
CA THR A 39 25.68 -12.95 -17.94
C THR A 39 26.65 -12.07 -17.15
N LYS A 40 26.91 -10.84 -17.60
CA LYS A 40 27.70 -9.83 -16.87
C LYS A 40 27.03 -9.34 -15.58
N LEU A 41 26.08 -10.10 -15.04
CA LEU A 41 25.30 -9.80 -13.85
C LEU A 41 26.02 -10.22 -12.56
N PHE A 42 27.34 -10.44 -12.60
CA PHE A 42 28.11 -10.65 -11.38
C PHE A 42 28.23 -9.31 -10.65
N ALA A 43 27.83 -9.29 -9.38
CA ALA A 43 28.01 -8.11 -8.54
C ALA A 43 29.51 -7.73 -8.52
N PRO A 44 29.84 -6.42 -8.62
CA PRO A 44 31.23 -5.98 -8.63
C PRO A 44 31.96 -6.44 -7.37
N ILE A 45 33.18 -6.90 -7.58
CA ILE A 45 34.14 -7.21 -6.52
C ILE A 45 34.92 -5.93 -6.27
N TYR A 46 34.87 -5.41 -5.05
CA TYR A 46 35.53 -4.16 -4.68
C TYR A 46 36.93 -4.40 -4.12
N ASP A 47 37.10 -5.49 -3.38
CA ASP A 47 38.37 -5.84 -2.77
C ASP A 47 38.56 -7.35 -2.66
N THR A 48 39.81 -7.78 -2.70
CA THR A 48 40.23 -9.18 -2.53
C THR A 48 41.38 -9.22 -1.55
N VAL A 49 41.14 -9.77 -0.37
CA VAL A 49 42.14 -9.87 0.70
C VAL A 49 42.46 -11.34 0.93
N THR A 50 43.75 -11.69 0.92
CA THR A 50 44.22 -13.02 1.34
C THR A 50 44.31 -13.05 2.86
N LEU A 51 43.58 -13.96 3.50
CA LEU A 51 43.70 -14.21 4.94
C LEU A 51 44.93 -15.09 5.25
N ASP A 52 45.32 -15.13 6.52
CA ASP A 52 46.47 -15.90 7.04
C ASP A 52 46.37 -17.40 6.71
N ASP A 53 45.15 -17.94 6.64
CA ASP A 53 44.87 -19.34 6.28
C ASP A 53 45.02 -19.65 4.77
N GLY A 54 45.39 -18.66 3.96
CA GLY A 54 45.48 -18.76 2.50
C GLY A 54 44.12 -18.70 1.78
N SER A 55 43.03 -18.43 2.51
CA SER A 55 41.71 -18.25 1.91
C SER A 55 41.53 -16.83 1.33
N LEU A 56 40.71 -16.70 0.28
CA LEU A 56 40.42 -15.44 -0.40
C LEU A 56 39.12 -14.82 0.10
N PHE A 57 39.21 -13.68 0.77
CA PHE A 57 38.06 -12.85 1.10
C PHE A 57 37.70 -11.97 -0.09
N VAL A 58 36.47 -12.10 -0.59
CA VAL A 58 35.97 -11.31 -1.73
C VAL A 58 34.90 -10.34 -1.23
N ALA A 59 35.25 -9.06 -1.14
CA ALA A 59 34.34 -8.02 -0.66
C ALA A 59 33.39 -7.56 -1.78
N ARG A 60 32.09 -7.72 -1.57
CA ARG A 60 31.02 -7.22 -2.48
C ARG A 60 30.54 -5.81 -2.13
N LYS A 61 31.11 -5.22 -1.08
CA LYS A 61 30.95 -3.82 -0.68
C LYS A 61 32.34 -3.21 -0.56
N PRO A 62 32.50 -1.89 -0.81
CA PRO A 62 33.76 -1.22 -0.52
C PRO A 62 34.09 -1.35 0.98
N LEU A 63 35.35 -1.67 1.30
CA LEU A 63 35.83 -1.77 2.69
C LEU A 63 35.97 -0.40 3.36
N ASN A 64 36.23 0.64 2.58
CA ASN A 64 36.09 2.01 3.06
C ASN A 64 34.60 2.34 3.18
N GLU A 65 34.11 2.41 4.40
CA GLU A 65 32.76 2.87 4.66
C GLU A 65 32.61 4.30 4.10
N PRO A 66 31.55 4.59 3.31
CA PRO A 66 31.28 5.96 2.93
C PRO A 66 31.09 6.81 4.20
N PRO A 67 31.45 8.10 4.17
CA PRO A 67 31.23 8.98 5.31
C PRO A 67 29.75 8.95 5.72
N PRO A 68 29.43 9.10 7.02
CA PRO A 68 28.06 9.11 7.49
C PRO A 68 27.28 10.20 6.76
N ILE A 69 26.24 9.80 6.03
CA ILE A 69 25.41 10.69 5.23
C ILE A 69 24.67 11.63 6.20
N SER A 70 24.84 12.93 6.02
CA SER A 70 24.12 13.92 6.83
C SER A 70 22.61 13.89 6.49
N PRO A 71 21.70 14.19 7.43
CA PRO A 71 20.27 14.20 7.16
C PRO A 71 19.87 15.20 6.06
N ASP A 72 20.70 16.23 5.82
CA ASP A 72 20.50 17.25 4.79
C ASP A 72 20.82 16.75 3.38
N GLU A 73 21.66 15.72 3.25
CA GLU A 73 21.94 15.04 1.97
C GLU A 73 20.84 14.04 1.58
N LEU A 74 19.95 13.68 2.50
CA LEU A 74 18.87 12.75 2.23
C LEU A 74 17.75 13.43 1.42
N PRO A 75 17.04 12.67 0.56
CA PRO A 75 15.84 13.19 -0.07
C PRO A 75 14.81 13.58 1.00
N PRO A 76 13.91 14.52 0.67
CA PRO A 76 12.92 15.00 1.64
C PRO A 76 12.05 13.83 2.15
N PRO A 77 11.72 13.81 3.45
CA PRO A 77 10.92 12.74 4.02
C PRO A 77 9.51 12.75 3.44
N ILE A 78 8.95 11.56 3.19
CA ILE A 78 7.58 11.39 2.66
C ILE A 78 6.53 12.07 3.55
N LYS A 79 6.78 12.12 4.87
CA LYS A 79 5.95 12.82 5.85
C LYS A 79 6.81 13.82 6.60
N PRO A 80 6.34 15.07 6.79
CA PRO A 80 7.06 16.04 7.60
C PRO A 80 7.15 15.53 9.04
N VAL A 81 8.28 15.81 9.68
CA VAL A 81 8.46 15.60 11.12
C VAL A 81 7.54 16.58 11.84
N LYS A 82 6.65 16.06 12.69
CA LYS A 82 5.73 16.88 13.49
C LYS A 82 6.22 16.90 14.93
N GLU A 83 6.31 18.09 15.50
CA GLU A 83 6.55 18.26 16.94
C GLU A 83 5.36 17.72 17.75
N LYS A 84 5.66 17.16 18.92
CA LYS A 84 4.64 16.60 19.81
C LYS A 84 4.15 17.70 20.75
N ALA A 85 2.87 18.01 20.71
CA ALA A 85 2.22 18.95 21.63
C ALA A 85 1.58 18.20 22.82
N TYR A 86 1.79 18.72 24.02
CA TYR A 86 1.31 18.15 25.29
C TYR A 86 0.50 19.19 26.08
N HIS A 87 -0.54 19.76 25.45
CA HIS A 87 -1.32 20.87 26.00
C HIS A 87 -2.67 20.45 26.62
N VAL A 88 -3.08 19.20 26.49
CA VAL A 88 -4.39 18.71 26.98
C VAL A 88 -4.31 18.46 28.49
N THR A 89 -5.20 19.11 29.25
CA THR A 89 -5.30 18.97 30.72
C THR A 89 -6.20 17.80 31.12
N GLU A 90 -6.14 17.39 32.38
CA GLU A 90 -6.91 16.26 32.91
C GLU A 90 -8.43 16.52 32.91
N ASP A 91 -8.85 17.77 33.15
CA ASP A 91 -10.28 18.15 33.06
C ASP A 91 -10.82 17.98 31.63
N GLN A 92 -10.02 18.35 30.62
CA GLN A 92 -10.38 18.17 29.22
C GLN A 92 -10.46 16.69 28.85
N ILE A 93 -9.61 15.86 29.45
CA ILE A 93 -9.65 14.39 29.28
C ILE A 93 -10.98 13.84 29.80
N GLN A 94 -11.43 14.27 30.98
CA GLN A 94 -12.71 13.85 31.55
C GLN A 94 -13.88 14.32 30.67
N GLU A 95 -13.87 15.56 30.21
CA GLU A 95 -14.89 16.07 29.28
C GLU A 95 -14.94 15.26 27.98
N MET A 96 -13.78 14.93 27.41
CA MET A 96 -13.67 14.08 26.21
C MET A 96 -14.28 12.70 26.41
N GLN A 97 -14.05 12.08 27.58
CA GLN A 97 -14.62 10.78 27.93
C GLN A 97 -16.14 10.87 28.06
N SER A 98 -16.65 11.86 28.80
CA SER A 98 -18.08 12.09 28.99
C SER A 98 -18.82 12.31 27.67
N LEU A 99 -18.33 13.23 26.82
CA LEU A 99 -18.93 13.50 25.50
C LEU A 99 -18.98 12.26 24.61
N ARG A 100 -17.95 11.42 24.68
CA ARG A 100 -17.86 10.21 23.86
C ARG A 100 -18.74 9.08 24.37
N LEU A 101 -18.98 9.02 25.68
CA LEU A 101 -19.91 8.09 26.32
C LEU A 101 -21.36 8.47 25.99
N GLU A 102 -21.69 9.77 26.02
CA GLU A 102 -23.01 10.30 25.66
C GLU A 102 -23.40 9.93 24.23
N ASP A 103 -22.62 10.38 23.24
CA ASP A 103 -22.97 10.22 21.83
C ASP A 103 -21.74 9.89 20.96
N PRO A 104 -21.33 8.61 20.85
CA PRO A 104 -20.14 8.23 20.10
C PRO A 104 -20.26 8.45 18.58
N LYS A 105 -21.49 8.63 18.05
CA LYS A 105 -21.74 8.97 16.63
C LYS A 105 -21.49 10.45 16.34
N LYS A 106 -21.88 11.34 17.26
CA LYS A 106 -21.72 12.79 17.13
C LYS A 106 -20.30 13.20 17.50
N TRP A 107 -19.79 12.65 18.60
CA TRP A 107 -18.44 12.91 19.13
C TRP A 107 -17.45 11.84 18.66
N THR A 108 -17.16 11.89 17.36
CA THR A 108 -16.16 11.02 16.74
C THR A 108 -14.74 11.42 17.19
N ARG A 109 -13.78 10.51 17.00
CA ARG A 109 -12.37 10.78 17.34
C ARG A 109 -11.82 12.01 16.62
N GLN A 110 -12.22 12.22 15.37
CA GLN A 110 -11.82 13.39 14.58
C GLN A 110 -12.42 14.68 15.14
N LYS A 111 -13.72 14.68 15.47
CA LYS A 111 -14.37 15.87 16.00
C LYS A 111 -13.80 16.33 17.34
N LEU A 112 -13.48 15.37 18.23
CA LEU A 112 -12.83 15.68 19.51
C LEU A 112 -11.38 16.14 19.29
N ALA A 113 -10.65 15.52 18.36
CA ALA A 113 -9.30 15.95 17.99
C ALA A 113 -9.27 17.40 17.49
N GLU A 114 -10.25 17.79 16.67
CA GLU A 114 -10.41 19.17 16.19
C GLU A 114 -10.77 20.13 17.34
N LYS A 115 -11.70 19.74 18.23
CA LYS A 115 -12.12 20.57 19.36
C LYS A 115 -10.98 20.89 20.33
N TYR A 116 -10.13 19.90 20.66
CA TYR A 116 -9.03 20.05 21.63
C TYR A 116 -7.66 20.23 20.96
N ASN A 117 -7.63 20.43 19.64
CA ASN A 117 -6.41 20.53 18.83
C ASN A 117 -5.38 19.42 19.15
N CYS A 118 -5.85 18.19 19.31
CA CYS A 118 -5.01 17.04 19.70
C CYS A 118 -5.05 15.94 18.64
N SER A 119 -4.12 14.99 18.71
CA SER A 119 -4.09 13.90 17.72
C SER A 119 -5.32 12.98 17.88
N ALA A 120 -6.00 12.64 16.78
CA ALA A 120 -7.09 11.65 16.80
C ALA A 120 -6.65 10.27 17.31
N PHE A 121 -5.34 9.97 17.25
CA PHE A 121 -4.75 8.80 17.90
C PHE A 121 -4.82 8.92 19.43
N TYR A 122 -4.41 10.07 19.99
CA TYR A 122 -4.46 10.37 21.42
C TYR A 122 -5.88 10.26 21.97
N VAL A 123 -6.88 10.82 21.27
CA VAL A 123 -8.30 10.66 21.62
C VAL A 123 -8.70 9.18 21.73
N GLY A 124 -8.18 8.32 20.85
CA GLY A 124 -8.49 6.89 20.87
C GLY A 124 -7.91 6.15 22.07
N ILE A 125 -6.82 6.65 22.65
CA ILE A 125 -6.20 6.12 23.88
C ILE A 125 -7.02 6.57 25.09
N VAL A 126 -7.26 7.88 25.18
CA VAL A 126 -7.84 8.52 26.36
C VAL A 126 -9.35 8.28 26.49
N ALA A 127 -10.07 8.37 25.37
CA ALA A 127 -11.52 8.22 25.32
C ALA A 127 -11.87 7.05 24.38
N PRO A 128 -11.80 5.79 24.86
CA PRO A 128 -12.30 4.67 24.09
C PRO A 128 -13.81 4.74 23.93
N THR A 129 -14.33 4.23 22.81
CA THR A 129 -15.78 4.14 22.59
C THR A 129 -16.37 2.94 23.36
N THR A 130 -17.69 2.96 23.63
CA THR A 130 -18.40 1.84 24.23
C THR A 130 -18.26 0.53 23.44
N GLU A 131 -18.22 -0.60 24.13
CA GLU A 131 -17.98 -1.91 23.52
C GLU A 131 -19.06 -2.30 22.49
N LYS A 132 -20.33 -1.96 22.78
CA LYS A 132 -21.46 -2.16 21.87
C LYS A 132 -21.24 -1.47 20.52
N GLU A 133 -20.71 -0.25 20.54
CA GLU A 133 -20.43 0.50 19.32
C GLU A 133 -19.19 -0.04 18.59
N LYS A 134 -18.13 -0.47 19.30
CA LYS A 134 -17.00 -1.18 18.68
C LYS A 134 -17.47 -2.43 17.93
N GLN A 135 -18.31 -3.25 18.56
CA GLN A 135 -18.88 -4.43 17.94
C GLN A 135 -19.73 -4.09 16.71
N ARG A 136 -20.53 -3.01 16.78
CA ARG A 136 -21.31 -2.54 15.63
C ARG A 136 -20.42 -2.15 14.45
N ILE A 137 -19.33 -1.42 14.70
CA ILE A 137 -18.37 -1.03 13.68
C ILE A 137 -17.67 -2.27 13.09
N ALA A 138 -17.27 -3.22 13.94
CA ALA A 138 -16.65 -4.48 13.50
C ALA A 138 -17.60 -5.30 12.61
N ARG A 139 -18.88 -5.45 13.00
CA ARG A 139 -19.90 -6.12 12.17
C ARG A 139 -20.09 -5.43 10.82
N ARG A 140 -20.12 -4.09 10.79
CA ARG A 140 -20.22 -3.31 9.55
C ARG A 140 -19.00 -3.53 8.65
N LEU A 141 -17.81 -3.60 9.23
CA LEU A 141 -16.58 -3.90 8.50
C LEU A 141 -16.61 -5.32 7.92
N GLN A 142 -16.97 -6.32 8.71
CA GLN A 142 -17.11 -7.71 8.25
C GLN A 142 -18.14 -7.82 7.12
N HIS A 143 -19.31 -7.21 7.27
CA HIS A 143 -20.32 -7.18 6.21
C HIS A 143 -19.78 -6.60 4.89
N ARG A 144 -18.96 -5.53 4.97
CA ARG A 144 -18.30 -4.96 3.79
C ARG A 144 -17.27 -5.91 3.19
N ILE A 145 -16.48 -6.59 4.03
CA ILE A 145 -15.46 -7.56 3.59
C ILE A 145 -16.13 -8.77 2.92
N ASN A 146 -17.27 -9.23 3.42
CA ASN A 146 -18.00 -10.37 2.85
C ASN A 146 -18.46 -10.08 1.42
N LYS A 147 -18.76 -8.82 1.09
CA LYS A 147 -19.11 -8.37 -0.28
C LYS A 147 -17.92 -8.33 -1.25
N PHE A 148 -16.68 -8.46 -0.77
CA PHE A 148 -15.53 -8.47 -1.67
C PHE A 148 -15.45 -9.78 -2.46
N SER A 149 -14.94 -9.70 -3.69
CA SER A 149 -14.64 -10.88 -4.50
C SER A 149 -13.50 -11.70 -3.88
N GLU A 150 -13.48 -13.00 -4.17
CA GLU A 150 -12.44 -13.92 -3.65
C GLU A 150 -11.02 -13.46 -4.03
N LYS A 151 -10.84 -12.98 -5.26
CA LYS A 151 -9.57 -12.40 -5.72
C LYS A 151 -9.11 -11.23 -4.83
N ARG A 152 -10.03 -10.36 -4.42
CA ARG A 152 -9.71 -9.23 -3.53
C ARG A 152 -9.34 -9.70 -2.13
N LYS A 153 -10.08 -10.67 -1.57
CA LYS A 153 -9.78 -11.28 -0.26
C LYS A 153 -8.39 -11.93 -0.26
N TYR A 154 -8.05 -12.67 -1.32
CA TYR A 154 -6.74 -13.28 -1.51
C TYR A 154 -5.60 -12.24 -1.46
N PHE A 155 -5.70 -11.15 -2.21
CA PHE A 155 -4.67 -10.11 -2.18
C PHE A 155 -4.60 -9.35 -0.85
N MET A 156 -5.72 -9.18 -0.15
CA MET A 156 -5.70 -8.62 1.21
C MET A 156 -4.89 -9.51 2.16
N LYS A 157 -5.07 -10.83 2.10
CA LYS A 157 -4.30 -11.80 2.89
C LYS A 157 -2.80 -11.73 2.56
N ILE A 158 -2.42 -11.70 1.27
CA ILE A 158 -1.01 -11.53 0.86
C ILE A 158 -0.43 -10.21 1.40
N ARG A 159 -1.21 -9.13 1.41
CA ARG A 159 -0.74 -7.84 1.97
C ARG A 159 -0.52 -7.93 3.47
N GLU A 160 -1.35 -8.69 4.18
CA GLU A 160 -1.18 -8.94 5.61
C GLU A 160 0.09 -9.78 5.88
N GLU A 161 0.30 -10.86 5.13
CA GLU A 161 1.49 -11.71 5.22
C GLU A 161 2.78 -10.91 4.95
N ARG A 162 2.80 -10.10 3.89
CA ARG A 162 3.94 -9.21 3.62
C ARG A 162 4.22 -8.22 4.75
N ARG A 163 3.17 -7.68 5.38
CA ARG A 163 3.34 -6.78 6.54
C ARG A 163 3.92 -7.51 7.76
N LYS A 164 3.64 -8.80 7.94
CA LYS A 164 4.20 -9.61 9.03
C LYS A 164 5.68 -9.98 8.79
N LEU A 165 6.11 -10.04 7.52
CA LEU A 165 7.48 -10.37 7.12
C LEU A 165 8.41 -9.15 7.05
N TRP A 166 7.86 -7.94 6.98
CA TRP A 166 8.60 -6.67 7.01
C TRP A 166 8.84 -6.22 8.45
#